data_AF-E0LY80-F1
#
_entry.id   AF-E0LY80-F1
#
_cell.length_a   1.000
_cell.length_b   1.000
_cell.length_c   1.000
_cell.angle_alpha   90.00
_cell.angle_beta   90.00
_cell.angle_gamma   90.00
#
_symmetry.space_group_name_H-M   'P 1'
#
loop_
_entity.id
_entity.type
_entity.pdbx_description
1 polymer ?
#
loop_
_entity_poly.entity_id
_entity_poly.type
_entity_poly.pdbx_seq_one_letter_code
_entity_poly.pdbx_strand_id
1 'polypeptide(L)'
;MDAIKQILIDEIATLNREERRDNLPRFSLSFLKKHPGLWAVMYLCYGLCVALIFSTEMLGWPAFWFATAFVLVMSVLMLLDINPKYRFEDIDALDLRVCYNGEWYYIQPVREQAISRILSLPEAPERVKTGIQRLLTQKGEVDFYDVYYLTWGHQEAAQV
;
A
#
# COMPACT_ATOMS: atom_id res chain seq x y z
N MET A 1 -6.25 -17.13 -22.44
CA MET A 1 -5.81 -16.46 -21.20
C MET A 1 -5.93 -17.47 -20.09
N ASP A 2 -4.90 -17.66 -19.26
CA ASP A 2 -4.94 -18.58 -18.12
C ASP A 2 -6.15 -18.26 -17.23
N ALA A 3 -6.99 -19.26 -16.94
CA ALA A 3 -8.19 -19.09 -16.11
C ALA A 3 -7.85 -18.53 -14.72
N ILE A 4 -6.68 -18.86 -14.18
CA ILE A 4 -6.16 -18.33 -12.91
C ILE A 4 -5.90 -16.81 -13.01
N LYS A 5 -5.34 -16.33 -14.13
CA LYS A 5 -5.10 -14.90 -14.36
C LYS A 5 -6.40 -14.10 -14.32
N GLN A 6 -7.45 -14.62 -14.96
CA GLN A 6 -8.77 -13.97 -14.95
C GLN A 6 -9.34 -13.88 -13.53
N ILE A 7 -9.23 -14.93 -12.72
CA ILE A 7 -9.69 -14.91 -11.33
C ILE A 7 -8.96 -13.84 -10.51
N LEU A 8 -7.64 -13.72 -10.67
CA LEU A 8 -6.85 -12.71 -9.96
C LEU A 8 -7.19 -11.28 -10.42
N ILE A 9 -7.42 -11.07 -11.71
CA ILE A 9 -7.85 -9.77 -12.24
C ILE A 9 -9.24 -9.39 -11.69
N ASP A 10 -10.19 -10.32 -11.67
CA ASP A 10 -11.53 -10.10 -11.13
C ASP A 10 -11.49 -9.79 -9.62
N GLU A 11 -10.62 -10.49 -8.90
CA GLU A 11 -10.39 -10.26 -7.48
C GLU A 11 -9.81 -8.86 -7.23
N ILE A 12 -8.75 -8.48 -7.94
CA ILE A 12 -8.15 -7.14 -7.89
C ILE A 12 -9.19 -6.07 -8.25
N ALA A 13 -10.02 -6.31 -9.27
CA ALA A 13 -11.07 -5.39 -9.67
C ALA A 13 -12.14 -5.23 -8.59
N THR A 14 -12.44 -6.29 -7.85
CA THR A 14 -13.37 -6.24 -6.72
C THR A 14 -12.76 -5.49 -5.54
N LEU A 15 -11.51 -5.81 -5.16
CA LEU A 15 -10.79 -5.14 -4.08
C LEU A 15 -10.66 -3.63 -4.34
N ASN A 16 -10.26 -3.25 -5.55
CA ASN A 16 -10.19 -1.85 -5.97
C ASN A 16 -11.52 -1.11 -5.81
N ARG A 17 -12.65 -1.79 -6.01
CA ARG A 17 -13.99 -1.22 -5.88
C ARG A 17 -14.41 -1.07 -4.42
N GLU A 18 -14.19 -2.12 -3.63
CA GLU A 18 -14.55 -2.17 -2.21
C GLU A 18 -13.73 -1.16 -1.39
N GLU A 19 -12.42 -1.08 -1.64
CA GLU A 19 -11.50 -0.17 -0.95
C GLU A 19 -11.40 1.22 -1.62
N ARG A 20 -12.16 1.46 -2.69
CA ARG A 20 -12.15 2.72 -3.49
C ARG A 20 -10.73 3.17 -3.87
N ARG A 21 -9.95 2.24 -4.42
CA ARG A 21 -8.56 2.48 -4.86
C ARG A 21 -8.57 3.18 -6.22
N ASP A 22 -8.66 4.50 -6.19
CA ASP A 22 -8.85 5.36 -7.36
C ASP A 22 -7.63 6.24 -7.70
N ASN A 23 -6.50 6.07 -6.99
CA ASN A 23 -5.30 6.92 -7.10
C ASN A 23 -5.53 8.41 -6.79
N LEU A 24 -6.67 8.77 -6.19
CA LEU A 24 -6.96 10.16 -5.87
C LEU A 24 -6.45 10.50 -4.46
N PRO A 25 -5.85 11.69 -4.27
CA PRO A 25 -5.47 12.16 -2.94
C PRO A 25 -6.72 12.44 -2.12
N ARG A 26 -6.78 11.84 -0.93
CA ARG A 26 -7.88 11.98 0.03
C ARG A 26 -7.33 12.57 1.31
N PHE A 27 -8.08 13.51 1.88
CA PHE A 27 -7.77 13.99 3.22
C PHE A 27 -8.12 12.90 4.24
N SER A 28 -7.10 12.40 4.93
CA SER A 28 -7.21 11.31 5.88
C SER A 28 -6.54 11.74 7.19
N LEU A 29 -7.31 11.69 8.27
CA LEU A 29 -6.79 11.83 9.64
C LEU A 29 -6.19 10.52 10.15
N SER A 30 -6.02 9.53 9.26
CA SER A 30 -5.49 8.21 9.62
C SER A 30 -4.08 8.34 10.21
N PHE A 31 -3.25 9.18 9.60
CA PHE A 31 -1.89 9.41 10.07
C PHE A 31 -1.86 9.97 11.51
N LEU A 32 -2.71 10.95 11.82
CA LEU A 32 -2.80 11.53 13.16
C LEU A 32 -3.24 10.51 14.21
N LYS A 33 -4.17 9.61 13.86
CA LYS A 33 -4.63 8.53 14.75
C LYS A 33 -3.60 7.44 14.95
N LYS A 34 -2.86 7.08 13.89
CA LYS A 34 -1.87 5.99 13.90
C LYS A 34 -0.56 6.42 14.57
N HIS A 35 -0.16 7.67 14.40
CA HIS A 35 1.11 8.21 14.89
C HIS A 35 0.95 9.54 15.67
N PRO A 36 0.15 9.56 16.75
CA PRO A 36 -0.10 10.79 17.51
C PRO A 36 1.18 11.34 18.16
N GLY A 37 2.09 10.46 18.59
CA GLY A 37 3.37 10.85 19.18
C GLY A 37 4.29 11.56 18.18
N LEU A 38 4.32 11.11 16.93
CA LEU A 38 5.14 11.74 15.90
C LEU A 38 4.65 13.16 15.58
N TRP A 39 3.32 13.34 15.53
CA TRP A 39 2.69 14.65 15.40
C TRP A 39 2.99 15.58 16.58
N ALA A 40 2.93 15.07 17.81
CA ALA A 40 3.27 15.85 19.00
C ALA A 40 4.74 16.31 19.00
N VAL A 41 5.66 15.40 18.65
CA VAL A 41 7.10 15.72 18.56
C VAL A 41 7.37 16.75 17.46
N MET A 42 6.70 16.64 16.30
CA MET A 42 6.84 17.61 15.22
C MET A 42 6.51 19.04 15.69
N TYR A 43 5.37 19.24 16.37
CA TYR A 43 5.00 20.56 16.85
C TYR A 43 5.84 21.04 18.03
N LEU A 44 6.31 20.13 18.87
CA LEU A 44 7.29 20.45 19.92
C LEU A 44 8.58 21.01 19.30
N CYS A 45 9.14 20.30 18.32
CA CYS A 45 10.33 20.73 17.58
C CYS A 45 10.10 22.07 16.87
N TYR A 46 8.93 22.25 16.25
CA TYR A 46 8.57 23.53 15.63
C TYR A 46 8.54 24.67 16.66
N GLY A 47 7.95 24.46 17.85
CA GLY A 47 7.96 25.45 18.93
C GLY A 47 9.37 25.84 19.38
N LEU A 48 10.27 24.85 19.50
CA LEU A 48 11.69 25.10 19.79
C LEU A 48 12.39 25.89 18.68
N CYS A 49 12.11 25.58 17.41
CA CYS A 49 12.62 26.35 16.27
C CYS A 49 12.14 27.81 16.29
N VAL A 50 10.86 28.04 16.61
CA VAL A 50 10.31 29.40 16.74
C VAL A 50 11.01 30.17 17.86
N ALA A 51 11.24 29.53 19.02
CA ALA A 51 11.99 30.15 20.11
C ALA A 51 13.41 30.55 19.68
N LEU A 52 14.10 29.69 18.93
CA LEU A 52 15.44 29.95 18.38
C LEU A 52 15.45 31.10 17.36
N ILE A 53 14.43 31.18 16.50
CA ILE A 53 14.31 32.25 15.51
C ILE A 53 14.22 33.61 16.20
N PHE A 54 13.43 33.71 17.27
CA PHE A 54 13.25 34.97 18.00
C PHE A 54 14.34 35.26 19.03
N SER A 55 15.13 34.25 19.45
CA SER A 55 16.32 34.47 20.27
C SER A 55 17.53 34.94 19.46
N THR A 56 17.46 34.90 18.12
CA THR A 56 18.58 35.20 17.22
C THR A 56 18.30 36.44 16.39
N GLU A 57 19.18 37.44 16.48
CA GLU A 57 18.98 38.76 15.85
C GLU A 57 18.95 38.71 14.31
N MET A 58 19.53 37.69 13.67
CA MET A 58 19.60 37.58 12.20
C MET A 58 18.38 36.94 11.51
N LEU A 59 17.58 36.11 12.20
CA LEU A 59 16.53 35.31 11.53
C LEU A 59 15.19 36.05 11.43
N GLY A 60 14.73 36.64 12.53
CA GLY A 60 13.56 37.52 12.58
C GLY A 60 12.28 36.99 11.92
N TRP A 61 11.41 37.92 11.53
CA TRP A 61 10.09 37.62 10.97
C TRP A 61 10.09 36.83 9.64
N PRO A 62 11.01 37.05 8.68
CA PRO A 62 11.02 36.29 7.43
C PRO A 62 11.25 34.78 7.65
N ALA A 63 12.18 34.42 8.53
CA ALA A 63 12.47 33.04 8.85
C ALA A 63 11.29 32.35 9.55
N PHE A 64 10.60 33.07 10.44
CA PHE A 64 9.39 32.58 11.10
C PHE A 64 8.34 32.19 10.06
N TRP A 65 7.93 33.11 9.18
CA TRP A 65 6.89 32.83 8.18
C TRP A 65 7.26 31.69 7.23
N PHE A 66 8.54 31.60 6.82
CA PHE A 66 9.01 30.49 6.01
C PHE A 66 8.90 29.14 6.75
N ALA A 67 9.39 29.07 7.99
CA ALA A 67 9.33 27.85 8.79
C ALA A 67 7.87 27.44 9.09
N THR A 68 7.00 28.40 9.43
CA THR A 68 5.57 28.17 9.63
C THR A 68 4.92 27.64 8.36
N ALA A 69 5.15 28.28 7.22
CA ALA A 69 4.58 27.85 5.94
C ALA A 69 5.07 26.45 5.58
N PHE A 70 6.36 26.16 5.75
CA PHE A 70 6.92 24.84 5.49
C PHE A 70 6.28 23.76 6.36
N VAL A 71 6.17 23.98 7.68
CA VAL A 71 5.55 23.00 8.60
C VAL A 71 4.08 22.82 8.28
N LEU A 72 3.34 23.88 7.95
CA LEU A 72 1.93 23.78 7.56
C LEU A 72 1.76 22.99 6.25
N VAL A 73 2.58 23.27 5.23
CA VAL A 73 2.53 22.52 3.96
C VAL A 73 2.87 21.05 4.19
N MET A 74 3.94 20.74 4.93
CA MET A 74 4.28 19.36 5.26
C MET A 74 3.18 18.68 6.06
N SER A 75 2.57 19.37 7.04
CA SER A 75 1.44 18.84 7.82
C SER A 75 0.25 18.51 6.92
N VAL A 76 -0.07 19.38 5.96
CA VAL A 76 -1.14 19.14 4.98
C VAL A 76 -0.80 17.94 4.09
N LEU A 77 0.43 17.83 3.61
CA LEU A 77 0.86 16.68 2.80
C LEU A 77 0.77 15.37 3.59
N MET A 78 1.12 15.36 4.88
CA MET A 78 0.98 14.18 5.73
C MET A 78 -0.48 13.79 6.02
N LEU A 79 -1.42 14.71 5.81
CA LEU A 79 -2.86 14.45 5.89
C LEU A 79 -3.43 13.99 4.54
N LEU A 80 -2.65 14.04 3.46
CA LEU A 80 -3.04 13.49 2.17
C LEU A 80 -2.62 12.03 2.11
N ASP A 81 -3.60 11.18 1.88
CA ASP A 81 -3.46 9.75 1.74
C ASP A 81 -3.91 9.38 0.32
N ILE A 82 -3.17 8.52 -0.36
CA ILE A 82 -3.48 8.10 -1.73
C ILE A 82 -3.60 6.59 -1.70
N ASN A 83 -4.77 6.03 -2.02
CA ASN A 83 -4.91 4.59 -2.21
C ASN A 83 -4.59 4.22 -3.67
N PRO A 84 -3.41 3.62 -3.95
CA PRO A 84 -3.03 3.28 -5.29
C PRO A 84 -3.88 2.10 -5.79
N LYS A 85 -4.32 2.19 -7.04
CA LYS A 85 -5.10 1.14 -7.69
C LYS A 85 -4.21 -0.07 -7.97
N TYR A 86 -4.67 -1.25 -7.55
CA TYR A 86 -4.01 -2.51 -7.85
C TYR A 86 -4.25 -2.95 -9.29
N ARG A 87 -3.25 -3.62 -9.86
CA ARG A 87 -3.22 -4.18 -11.21
C ARG A 87 -2.43 -5.48 -11.18
N PHE A 88 -2.80 -6.42 -12.04
CA PHE A 88 -2.15 -7.72 -12.10
C PHE A 88 -0.67 -7.59 -12.53
N GLU A 89 -0.40 -6.67 -13.44
CA GLU A 89 0.94 -6.42 -13.98
C GLU A 89 1.93 -5.93 -12.92
N ASP A 90 1.43 -5.41 -11.80
CA ASP A 90 2.21 -4.83 -10.71
C ASP A 90 2.48 -5.84 -9.56
N ILE A 91 2.09 -7.12 -9.68
CA ILE A 91 2.23 -8.11 -8.60
C ILE A 91 3.69 -8.42 -8.27
N ASP A 92 4.55 -8.53 -9.28
CA ASP A 92 5.99 -8.80 -9.12
C ASP A 92 6.85 -7.51 -9.21
N ALA A 93 6.25 -6.41 -9.67
CA ALA A 93 6.95 -5.16 -9.89
C ALA A 93 7.13 -4.40 -8.57
N LEU A 94 8.33 -3.83 -8.39
CA LEU A 94 8.62 -2.93 -7.28
C LEU A 94 8.04 -1.53 -7.56
N ASP A 95 6.71 -1.38 -7.50
CA ASP A 95 6.06 -0.09 -7.71
C ASP A 95 6.23 0.81 -6.47
N LEU A 96 7.00 1.89 -6.64
CA LEU A 96 7.23 2.91 -5.60
C LEU A 96 5.94 3.51 -5.04
N ARG A 97 4.85 3.54 -5.82
CA ARG A 97 3.53 4.06 -5.38
C ARG A 97 2.89 3.17 -4.32
N VAL A 98 3.10 1.87 -4.43
CA VAL A 98 2.57 0.84 -3.54
C VAL A 98 3.49 0.72 -2.31
N CYS A 99 4.81 0.77 -2.54
CA CYS A 99 5.83 0.79 -1.48
C CYS A 99 5.69 1.99 -0.52
N TYR A 100 5.40 3.19 -1.03
CA TYR A 100 5.28 4.41 -0.23
C TYR A 100 4.09 4.36 0.76
N ASN A 101 3.01 3.68 0.36
CA ASN A 101 1.82 3.53 1.20
C ASN A 101 1.87 2.27 2.10
N GLY A 102 2.95 1.48 2.00
CA GLY A 102 3.19 0.32 2.87
C GLY A 102 2.26 -0.87 2.62
N GLU A 103 1.55 -0.87 1.50
CA GLU A 103 0.73 -2.00 1.06
C GLU A 103 1.54 -2.84 0.06
N TRP A 104 1.46 -4.17 0.13
CA TRP A 104 2.23 -5.05 -0.76
C TRP A 104 1.40 -6.27 -1.15
N TYR A 105 1.51 -6.73 -2.40
CA TYR A 105 0.90 -8.00 -2.83
C TYR A 105 1.45 -9.23 -2.09
N TYR A 106 2.61 -9.07 -1.43
CA TYR A 106 3.23 -10.06 -0.54
C TYR A 106 2.52 -10.26 0.80
N ILE A 107 1.61 -9.35 1.18
CA ILE A 107 0.87 -9.41 2.44
C ILE A 107 -0.64 -9.20 2.24
N GLN A 108 -1.09 -9.14 0.98
CA GLN A 108 -2.49 -8.96 0.65
C GLN A 108 -3.13 -10.34 0.42
N PRO A 109 -3.98 -10.81 1.34
CA PRO A 109 -4.63 -12.11 1.19
C PRO A 109 -5.66 -12.08 0.07
N VAL A 110 -5.70 -13.16 -0.69
CA VAL A 110 -6.76 -13.43 -1.67
C VAL A 110 -8.00 -13.93 -0.92
N ARG A 111 -9.20 -13.46 -1.25
CA ARG A 111 -10.42 -13.94 -0.57
C ARG A 111 -10.62 -15.43 -0.78
N GLU A 112 -11.19 -16.10 0.22
CA GLU A 112 -11.48 -17.54 0.19
C GLU A 112 -12.34 -17.96 -1.02
N GLN A 113 -13.19 -17.07 -1.51
CA GLN A 113 -14.02 -17.29 -2.70
C GLN A 113 -13.20 -17.39 -3.98
N ALA A 114 -12.16 -16.57 -4.13
CA ALA A 114 -11.25 -16.63 -5.27
C ALA A 114 -10.34 -17.87 -5.17
N ILE A 115 -9.86 -18.21 -3.97
CA ILE A 115 -9.08 -19.43 -3.73
C ILE A 115 -9.90 -20.70 -4.05
N SER A 116 -11.14 -20.79 -3.58
CA SER A 116 -12.02 -21.93 -3.90
C SER A 116 -12.32 -22.04 -5.39
N ARG A 117 -12.50 -20.91 -6.10
CA ARG A 117 -12.61 -20.90 -7.56
C ARG A 117 -11.36 -21.48 -8.21
N ILE A 118 -10.16 -21.07 -7.79
CA ILE A 118 -8.89 -21.60 -8.33
C ILE A 118 -8.77 -23.11 -8.09
N LEU A 119 -9.10 -23.59 -6.88
CA LEU A 119 -9.05 -25.01 -6.55
C LEU A 119 -10.07 -25.85 -7.35
N SER A 120 -11.22 -25.27 -7.71
CA SER A 120 -12.25 -25.92 -8.51
C SER A 120 -11.96 -25.98 -10.01
N LEU A 121 -10.95 -25.24 -10.50
CA LEU A 121 -10.60 -25.23 -11.91
C LEU A 121 -10.04 -26.60 -12.36
N PRO A 122 -10.62 -27.24 -13.38
CA PRO A 122 -10.10 -28.49 -13.93
C PRO A 122 -8.72 -28.31 -14.56
N GLU A 123 -8.49 -27.16 -15.21
CA GLU A 123 -7.28 -26.83 -15.96
C GLU A 123 -6.15 -26.29 -15.07
N ALA A 124 -6.40 -26.01 -13.79
CA ALA A 124 -5.37 -25.49 -12.90
C ALA A 124 -4.31 -26.57 -12.63
N PRO A 125 -3.01 -26.28 -12.81
CA PRO A 125 -1.94 -27.24 -12.56
C PRO A 125 -1.98 -27.78 -11.13
N GLU A 126 -1.80 -29.10 -10.94
CA GLU A 126 -1.85 -29.73 -9.62
C GLU A 126 -0.79 -29.18 -8.65
N ARG A 127 0.34 -28.68 -9.16
CA ARG A 127 1.35 -27.97 -8.36
C ARG A 127 0.77 -26.73 -7.66
N VAL A 128 -0.13 -26.01 -8.33
CA VAL A 128 -0.74 -24.77 -7.81
C VAL A 128 -1.75 -25.13 -6.74
N LYS A 129 -2.64 -26.10 -7.01
CA LYS A 129 -3.65 -26.55 -6.03
C LYS A 129 -3.01 -27.09 -4.75
N THR A 130 -2.01 -27.95 -4.90
CA THR A 130 -1.26 -28.51 -3.77
C THR A 130 -0.51 -27.43 -2.99
N GLY A 131 0.12 -26.47 -3.71
CA GLY A 131 0.80 -25.34 -3.10
C GLY A 131 -0.14 -24.46 -2.27
N ILE A 132 -1.30 -24.09 -2.83
CA ILE A 132 -2.34 -23.32 -2.16
C ILE A 132 -2.84 -24.06 -0.90
N GLN A 133 -3.17 -25.34 -0.99
CA GLN A 133 -3.63 -26.12 0.17
C GLN A 133 -2.57 -26.20 1.27
N ARG A 134 -1.30 -26.36 0.89
CA ARG A 134 -0.19 -26.34 1.85
C ARG A 134 -0.07 -24.99 2.55
N LEU A 135 -0.14 -23.89 1.81
CA LEU A 135 -0.09 -22.54 2.38
C LEU A 135 -1.27 -22.26 3.30
N LEU A 136 -2.50 -22.64 2.92
CA LEU A 136 -3.66 -22.56 3.80
C LEU A 136 -3.47 -23.35 5.10
N THR A 137 -2.85 -24.53 5.04
CA THR A 137 -2.62 -25.37 6.22
C THR A 137 -1.52 -24.81 7.13
N GLN A 138 -0.47 -24.20 6.55
CA GLN A 138 0.71 -23.74 7.28
C GLN A 138 0.58 -22.30 7.79
N LYS A 139 0.07 -21.41 6.93
CA LYS A 139 -0.01 -19.97 7.16
C LYS A 139 -1.43 -19.51 7.52
N GLY A 140 -2.46 -20.25 7.06
CA GLY A 140 -3.88 -19.90 7.25
C GLY A 140 -4.45 -19.00 6.15
N GLU A 141 -3.61 -18.35 5.36
CA GLU A 141 -3.97 -17.45 4.27
C GLU A 141 -3.05 -17.64 3.07
N VAL A 142 -3.48 -17.15 1.91
CA VAL A 142 -2.72 -17.19 0.65
C VAL A 142 -2.76 -15.81 0.03
N ASP A 143 -1.60 -15.22 -0.21
CA ASP A 143 -1.49 -13.88 -0.77
C ASP A 143 -1.50 -13.89 -2.29
N PHE A 144 -1.75 -12.72 -2.90
CA PHE A 144 -1.70 -12.57 -4.36
C PHE A 144 -0.36 -13.02 -4.95
N TYR A 145 0.74 -12.66 -4.29
CA TYR A 145 2.07 -13.07 -4.72
C TYR A 145 2.27 -14.59 -4.67
N ASP A 146 1.73 -15.27 -3.65
CA ASP A 146 1.85 -16.73 -3.53
C ASP A 146 1.16 -17.46 -4.69
N VAL A 147 -0.06 -17.04 -5.04
CA VAL A 147 -0.79 -17.60 -6.19
C VAL A 147 -0.04 -17.32 -7.49
N TYR A 148 0.47 -16.10 -7.65
CA TYR A 148 1.25 -15.70 -8.81
C TYR A 148 2.51 -16.57 -8.98
N TYR A 149 3.31 -16.67 -7.93
CA TYR A 149 4.56 -17.42 -7.92
C TYR A 149 4.35 -18.92 -8.17
N LEU A 150 3.30 -19.53 -7.59
CA LEU A 150 2.95 -20.93 -7.85
C LEU A 150 2.56 -21.18 -9.31
N THR A 151 1.96 -20.18 -9.96
CA THR A 151 1.41 -20.30 -11.31
C THR A 151 2.47 -20.00 -12.38
N TRP A 152 3.19 -18.88 -12.27
CA TRP A 152 4.13 -18.38 -13.29
C TRP A 152 5.60 -18.30 -12.83
N GLY A 153 5.90 -18.58 -11.56
CA GLY A 153 7.26 -18.58 -11.03
C GLY A 153 7.89 -17.18 -11.01
N HIS A 154 9.08 -17.05 -11.60
CA HIS A 154 9.85 -15.80 -11.66
C HIS A 154 9.67 -15.03 -12.99
N GLN A 155 8.62 -15.33 -13.75
CA GLN A 155 8.30 -14.52 -14.93
C GLN A 155 7.80 -13.15 -14.47
N GLU A 156 8.08 -12.09 -15.22
CA GLU A 156 7.53 -10.75 -14.92
C GLU A 156 6.04 -10.72 -15.20
N ALA A 157 5.24 -10.20 -14.26
CA ALA A 157 3.79 -10.19 -14.37
C ALA A 157 3.27 -9.37 -15.57
N ALA A 158 4.07 -8.42 -16.05
CA ALA A 158 3.78 -7.63 -17.25
C ALA A 158 3.94 -8.43 -18.57
N GLN A 159 4.63 -9.57 -18.55
CA GLN A 159 4.94 -10.38 -19.74
C GLN A 159 4.03 -11.62 -19.88
N VAL A 160 3.23 -11.91 -18.85
CA VAL A 160 2.27 -13.02 -18.75
C VAL A 160 0.86 -12.47 -18.97
#